data_AF-A0A6S6R1E5-F1
#
_entry.id   AF-A0A6S6R1E5-F1
#
_cell.length_a   1.000
_cell.length_b   1.000
_cell.length_c   1.000
_cell.angle_alpha   90.00
_cell.angle_beta   90.00
_cell.angle_gamma   90.00
#
_symmetry.space_group_name_H-M   'P 1'
#
loop_
_entity.id
_entity.type
_entity.pdbx_description
1 polymer ?
#
loop_
_entity_poly.entity_id
_entity_poly.type
_entity_poly.pdbx_seq_one_letter_code
_entity_poly.pdbx_strand_id
1 'polypeptide(L)'
;MNSIEIMIEEHKYIKRMLAVVRKACYGILKGEPINYEHFEEMIDFIRSYADQHHHGKEEKLLFKEMQTHLGKIGENLITHGMLVEHDFGRLYIADLVDALKRVQEGDEESKLDVIANAVGYTHLLTRHIAKEDEVVYTFGGKQLPPEVLTEVNEKTDEFEEVARVKGIQDKYITLVNKLEKEYGI
;
A
#
# COMPACT_ATOMS: atom_id res chain seq x y z
N MET A 1 -9.56 6.86 -17.48
CA MET A 1 -8.34 6.06 -17.26
C MET A 1 -8.79 4.61 -17.17
N ASN A 2 -7.98 3.65 -17.62
CA ASN A 2 -8.25 2.25 -17.36
C ASN A 2 -7.82 1.84 -15.94
N SER A 3 -8.19 0.64 -15.50
CA SER A 3 -7.89 0.12 -14.16
C SER A 3 -6.41 0.18 -13.78
N ILE A 4 -5.52 -0.20 -14.69
CA ILE A 4 -4.06 -0.17 -14.50
C ILE A 4 -3.58 1.27 -14.33
N GLU A 5 -4.03 2.20 -15.19
CA GLU A 5 -3.67 3.62 -15.09
C GLU A 5 -4.10 4.22 -13.74
N ILE A 6 -5.28 3.85 -13.24
CA ILE A 6 -5.79 4.29 -11.93
C ILE A 6 -4.86 3.81 -10.82
N MET A 7 -4.55 2.51 -10.80
CA MET A 7 -3.68 1.92 -9.78
C MET A 7 -2.25 2.50 -9.81
N ILE A 8 -1.72 2.83 -10.98
CA ILE A 8 -0.44 3.55 -11.12
C ILE A 8 -0.51 4.97 -10.55
N GLU A 9 -1.62 5.69 -10.70
CA GLU A 9 -1.77 7.01 -10.06
C GLU A 9 -1.86 6.90 -8.53
N GLU A 10 -2.54 5.88 -8.01
CA GLU A 10 -2.63 5.60 -6.57
C GLU A 10 -1.25 5.30 -5.96
N HIS A 11 -0.43 4.54 -6.69
CA HIS A 11 0.97 4.28 -6.33
C HIS A 11 1.78 5.55 -6.08
N LYS A 12 1.47 6.67 -6.75
CA LYS A 12 2.17 7.94 -6.50
C LYS A 12 1.91 8.45 -5.09
N TYR A 13 0.67 8.39 -4.61
CA TYR A 13 0.33 8.81 -3.25
C TYR A 13 0.85 7.82 -2.20
N ILE A 14 0.85 6.52 -2.52
CA ILE A 14 1.42 5.50 -1.64
C ILE A 14 2.92 5.75 -1.46
N LYS A 15 3.70 5.90 -2.55
CA LYS A 15 5.15 6.19 -2.49
C LYS A 15 5.45 7.46 -1.68
N ARG A 16 4.62 8.50 -1.78
CA ARG A 16 4.71 9.72 -0.98
C ARG A 16 4.54 9.46 0.51
N MET A 17 3.50 8.69 0.89
CA MET A 17 3.34 8.28 2.29
C MET A 17 4.52 7.44 2.80
N LEU A 18 5.11 6.56 1.96
CA LEU A 18 6.30 5.80 2.37
C LEU A 18 7.48 6.71 2.72
N ALA A 19 7.66 7.82 2.00
CA ALA A 19 8.69 8.81 2.30
C ALA A 19 8.45 9.50 3.65
N VAL A 20 7.19 9.85 3.94
CA VAL A 20 6.75 10.39 5.24
C VAL A 20 7.05 9.42 6.38
N VAL A 21 6.62 8.16 6.26
CA VAL A 21 6.86 7.10 7.27
C VAL A 21 8.36 6.95 7.54
N ARG A 22 9.18 6.93 6.48
CA ARG A 22 10.63 6.83 6.61
C ARG A 22 11.23 8.04 7.33
N LYS A 23 10.73 9.25 7.06
CA LYS A 23 11.18 10.48 7.72
C LYS A 23 10.81 10.51 9.20
N ALA A 24 9.60 10.06 9.55
CA ALA A 24 9.20 9.87 10.95
C ALA A 24 10.13 8.92 11.70
N CYS A 25 10.46 7.77 11.10
CA CYS A 25 11.42 6.82 11.68
C CYS A 25 12.81 7.43 11.85
N TYR A 26 13.26 8.27 10.92
CA TYR A 26 14.53 8.97 11.03
C TYR A 26 14.54 9.97 12.21
N GLY A 27 13.43 10.65 12.47
CA GLY A 27 13.27 11.48 13.67
C GLY A 27 13.46 10.69 14.96
N ILE A 28 12.80 9.52 15.08
CA ILE A 28 12.95 8.62 16.23
C ILE A 28 14.42 8.20 16.40
N LEU A 29 15.08 7.80 15.30
CA LEU A 29 16.50 7.45 15.32
C LEU A 29 17.40 8.60 15.82
N LYS A 30 17.00 9.85 15.57
CA LYS A 30 17.70 11.06 16.02
C LYS A 30 17.38 11.45 17.46
N GLY A 31 16.54 10.68 18.15
CA GLY A 31 16.14 10.91 19.55
C GLY A 31 14.90 11.78 19.70
N GLU A 32 14.18 12.08 18.62
CA GLU A 32 12.88 12.76 18.72
C GLU A 32 11.82 11.80 19.31
N PRO A 33 10.86 12.30 20.10
CA PRO A 33 9.78 11.47 20.62
C PRO A 33 8.89 10.96 19.48
N ILE A 34 8.28 9.79 19.68
CA ILE A 34 7.27 9.26 18.75
C ILE A 34 6.04 10.18 18.77
N ASN A 35 5.64 10.66 17.60
CA ASN A 35 4.34 11.30 17.42
C ASN A 35 3.29 10.22 17.11
N TYR A 36 2.60 9.75 18.15
CA TYR A 36 1.62 8.66 18.04
C TYR A 36 0.45 9.02 17.12
N GLU A 37 -0.04 10.25 17.16
CA GLU A 37 -1.12 10.73 16.27
C GLU A 37 -0.71 10.60 14.80
N HIS A 38 0.52 11.02 14.46
CA HIS A 38 1.01 10.89 13.09
C HIS A 38 1.17 9.42 12.68
N PHE A 39 1.64 8.54 13.57
CA PHE A 39 1.74 7.11 13.26
C PHE A 39 0.36 6.47 13.08
N GLU A 40 -0.64 6.83 13.89
CA GLU A 40 -2.03 6.40 13.71
C GLU A 40 -2.59 6.83 12.36
N GLU A 41 -2.36 8.08 11.96
CA GLU A 41 -2.75 8.59 10.64
C GLU A 41 -2.07 7.85 9.49
N MET A 42 -0.75 7.59 9.60
CA MET A 42 0.00 6.81 8.60
C MET A 42 -0.52 5.38 8.48
N ILE A 43 -0.80 4.73 9.62
CA ILE A 43 -1.32 3.35 9.66
C ILE A 43 -2.75 3.29 9.10
N ASP A 44 -3.60 4.29 9.37
CA ASP A 44 -4.93 4.40 8.79
C ASP A 44 -4.85 4.53 7.26
N PHE A 45 -3.96 5.40 6.74
CA PHE A 45 -3.70 5.49 5.31
C PHE A 45 -3.28 4.15 4.72
N ILE A 46 -2.32 3.47 5.34
CA ILE A 46 -1.78 2.20 4.85
C ILE A 46 -2.89 1.14 4.79
N ARG A 47 -3.66 0.96 5.86
CA ARG A 47 -4.70 -0.07 5.92
C ARG A 47 -5.87 0.23 5.01
N SER A 48 -6.30 1.48 4.92
CA SER A 48 -7.53 1.82 4.19
C SER A 48 -7.29 2.20 2.75
N TYR A 49 -6.24 2.99 2.46
CA TYR A 49 -5.95 3.45 1.10
C TYR A 49 -5.05 2.46 0.35
N ALA A 50 -3.88 2.12 0.90
CA ALA A 50 -2.94 1.24 0.20
C ALA A 50 -3.42 -0.22 0.16
N ASP A 51 -3.96 -0.75 1.26
CA ASP A 51 -4.40 -2.15 1.31
C ASP A 51 -5.86 -2.32 0.85
N GLN A 52 -6.84 -1.88 1.65
CA GLN A 52 -8.25 -2.18 1.36
C GLN A 52 -8.76 -1.60 0.04
N HIS A 53 -8.27 -0.42 -0.35
CA HIS A 53 -8.73 0.29 -1.54
C HIS A 53 -7.86 -0.02 -2.76
N HIS A 54 -6.53 0.07 -2.66
CA HIS A 54 -5.63 -0.19 -3.77
C HIS A 54 -5.39 -1.69 -3.98
N HIS A 55 -4.76 -2.41 -3.04
CA HIS A 55 -4.61 -3.88 -3.18
C HIS A 55 -5.97 -4.59 -3.32
N GLY A 56 -7.03 -4.03 -2.72
CA GLY A 56 -8.39 -4.53 -2.89
C GLY A 56 -8.85 -4.60 -4.35
N LYS A 57 -8.44 -3.66 -5.21
CA LYS A 57 -8.72 -3.70 -6.65
C LYS A 57 -7.87 -4.78 -7.33
N GLU A 58 -6.61 -4.89 -6.95
CA GLU A 58 -5.71 -5.89 -7.51
C GLU A 58 -6.20 -7.30 -7.18
N GLU A 59 -6.29 -7.64 -5.89
CA GLU A 59 -6.62 -8.98 -5.41
C GLU A 59 -7.99 -9.46 -5.88
N LYS A 60 -8.99 -8.58 -5.88
CA LYS A 60 -10.38 -8.96 -6.18
C LYS A 60 -10.71 -8.90 -7.67
N LEU A 61 -10.01 -8.07 -8.43
CA LEU A 61 -10.29 -7.80 -9.83
C LEU A 61 -9.12 -8.28 -10.71
N LEU A 62 -8.03 -7.50 -10.82
CA LEU A 62 -6.99 -7.77 -11.81
C LEU A 62 -6.25 -9.10 -11.56
N PHE A 63 -5.73 -9.31 -10.35
CA PHE A 63 -4.93 -10.49 -10.00
C PHE A 63 -5.75 -11.77 -10.05
N LYS A 64 -7.03 -11.71 -9.64
CA LYS A 64 -7.95 -12.83 -9.76
C LYS A 64 -8.13 -13.27 -11.22
N GLU A 65 -8.31 -12.32 -12.13
CA GLU A 65 -8.43 -12.64 -13.56
C GLU A 65 -7.09 -13.14 -14.13
N MET A 66 -5.96 -12.60 -13.68
CA MET A 66 -4.63 -13.11 -14.06
C MET A 66 -4.41 -14.56 -13.62
N GLN A 67 -4.81 -14.94 -12.41
CA GLN A 67 -4.75 -16.33 -11.93
C GLN A 67 -5.65 -17.25 -12.75
N THR A 68 -6.84 -16.78 -13.11
CA THR A 68 -7.85 -17.57 -13.83
C THR A 68 -7.44 -17.81 -15.29
N HIS A 69 -6.89 -16.80 -15.95
CA HIS A 69 -6.70 -16.82 -17.41
C HIS A 69 -5.25 -17.07 -17.87
N LEU A 70 -4.24 -16.83 -17.04
CA LEU A 70 -2.82 -16.87 -17.47
C LEU A 70 -2.09 -18.16 -17.07
N GLY A 71 -2.84 -19.16 -16.60
CA GLY A 71 -2.34 -20.49 -16.22
C GLY A 71 -1.21 -20.43 -15.19
N LYS A 72 -0.27 -21.38 -15.27
CA LYS A 72 0.78 -21.56 -14.26
C LYS A 72 1.71 -20.35 -14.09
N ILE A 73 1.91 -19.56 -15.14
CA ILE A 73 2.74 -18.34 -15.05
C ILE A 73 2.00 -17.28 -14.23
N GLY A 74 0.73 -17.03 -14.52
CA GLY A 74 -0.12 -16.14 -13.73
C GLY A 74 -0.23 -16.57 -12.27
N GLU A 75 -0.49 -17.86 -12.04
CA GLU A 75 -0.56 -18.43 -10.69
C GLU A 75 0.74 -18.21 -9.90
N ASN A 76 1.91 -18.52 -10.48
CA ASN A 76 3.18 -18.32 -9.78
C ASN A 76 3.49 -16.84 -9.52
N LEU A 77 3.20 -15.96 -10.47
CA LEU A 77 3.46 -14.53 -10.33
C LEU A 77 2.59 -13.90 -9.24
N ILE A 78 1.31 -14.24 -9.23
CA ILE A 78 0.32 -13.65 -8.33
C ILE A 78 0.31 -14.37 -6.99
N THR A 79 -0.02 -15.66 -6.97
CA THR A 79 -0.22 -16.44 -5.72
C THR A 79 1.06 -16.56 -4.92
N HIS A 80 2.18 -16.87 -5.57
CA HIS A 80 3.46 -17.12 -4.90
C HIS A 80 4.38 -15.90 -4.88
N GLY A 81 3.93 -14.77 -5.47
CA GLY A 81 4.68 -13.53 -5.57
C GLY A 81 3.93 -12.38 -4.90
N MET A 82 3.02 -11.74 -5.63
CA MET A 82 2.38 -10.48 -5.19
C MET A 82 1.55 -10.64 -3.90
N LEU A 83 0.70 -11.67 -3.82
CA LEU A 83 -0.16 -11.88 -2.64
C LEU A 83 0.65 -12.17 -1.36
N VAL A 84 1.75 -12.91 -1.50
CA VAL A 84 2.66 -13.16 -0.37
C VAL A 84 3.28 -11.86 0.14
N GLU A 85 3.60 -10.92 -0.75
CA GLU A 85 4.12 -9.61 -0.36
C GLU A 85 3.06 -8.71 0.26
N HIS A 86 1.81 -8.78 -0.18
CA HIS A 86 0.70 -8.09 0.50
C HIS A 86 0.58 -8.59 1.94
N ASP A 87 0.64 -9.91 2.16
CA ASP A 87 0.58 -10.50 3.48
C ASP A 87 1.77 -10.12 4.36
N PHE A 88 2.99 -10.05 3.81
CA PHE A 88 4.12 -9.49 4.53
C PHE A 88 3.95 -8.01 4.87
N GLY A 89 3.36 -7.22 3.97
CA GLY A 89 2.99 -5.83 4.24
C GLY A 89 2.05 -5.72 5.43
N ARG A 90 1.00 -6.56 5.48
CA ARG A 90 0.05 -6.64 6.60
C ARG A 90 0.73 -7.04 7.90
N LEU A 91 1.65 -8.01 7.87
CA LEU A 91 2.43 -8.43 9.02
C LEU A 91 3.25 -7.27 9.60
N TYR A 92 4.03 -6.56 8.77
CA TYR A 92 4.80 -5.41 9.25
C TYR A 92 3.94 -4.35 9.92
N ILE A 93 2.73 -4.09 9.42
CA ILE A 93 1.82 -3.10 10.01
C ILE A 93 1.19 -3.61 11.31
N ALA A 94 0.92 -4.91 11.44
CA ALA A 94 0.48 -5.49 12.70
C ALA A 94 1.59 -5.37 13.77
N ASP A 95 2.81 -5.76 13.44
CA ASP A 95 3.96 -5.72 14.34
C ASP A 95 4.34 -4.27 14.73
N LEU A 96 4.19 -3.31 13.80
CA LEU A 96 4.35 -1.88 14.06
C LEU A 96 3.36 -1.38 15.12
N VAL A 97 2.08 -1.76 15.01
CA VAL A 97 1.06 -1.36 15.99
C VAL A 97 1.38 -1.92 17.37
N ASP A 98 1.79 -3.19 17.44
CA ASP A 98 2.16 -3.81 18.70
C ASP A 98 3.41 -3.17 19.31
N ALA A 99 4.40 -2.82 18.49
CA ALA A 99 5.60 -2.11 18.93
C ALA A 99 5.28 -0.72 19.48
N LEU A 100 4.44 0.07 18.79
CA LEU A 100 4.01 1.38 19.27
C LEU A 100 3.34 1.28 20.64
N LYS A 101 2.49 0.27 20.85
CA LYS A 101 1.84 0.03 22.14
C LYS A 101 2.86 -0.28 23.25
N ARG A 102 3.85 -1.15 22.99
CA ARG A 102 4.90 -1.45 23.97
C ARG A 102 5.69 -0.22 24.37
N VAL A 103 6.06 0.64 23.40
CA VAL A 103 6.76 1.90 23.71
C VAL A 103 5.89 2.82 24.55
N GLN A 104 4.58 2.89 24.28
CA GLN A 104 3.63 3.68 25.06
C GLN A 104 3.49 3.17 26.50
N GLU A 105 3.65 1.86 26.72
CA GLU A 105 3.65 1.22 28.05
C GLU A 105 4.99 1.35 28.80
N GLY A 106 5.99 1.98 28.19
CA GLY A 106 7.28 2.30 28.82
C GLY A 106 8.47 1.45 28.38
N ASP A 107 8.29 0.56 27.40
CA ASP A 107 9.39 -0.21 26.81
C ASP A 107 10.14 0.62 25.75
N GLU A 108 11.19 1.31 26.18
CA GLU A 108 12.05 2.12 25.30
C GLU A 108 12.78 1.29 24.22
N GLU A 109 13.11 0.01 24.48
CA GLU A 109 13.82 -0.85 23.51
C GLU A 109 12.96 -1.12 22.27
N SER A 110 11.64 -1.22 22.45
CA SER A 110 10.66 -1.41 21.36
C SER A 110 10.64 -0.26 20.33
N LYS A 111 11.32 0.87 20.56
CA LYS A 111 11.56 1.88 19.49
C LYS A 111 12.32 1.28 18.32
N LEU A 112 13.19 0.29 18.56
CA LEU A 112 13.87 -0.47 17.51
C LEU A 112 12.86 -1.17 16.61
N ASP A 113 11.85 -1.80 17.19
CA ASP A 113 10.80 -2.53 16.46
C ASP A 113 9.89 -1.58 15.69
N VAL A 114 9.56 -0.41 16.25
CA VAL A 114 8.80 0.64 15.53
C VAL A 114 9.53 1.03 14.25
N ILE A 115 10.84 1.33 14.36
CA ILE A 115 11.66 1.70 13.20
C ILE A 115 11.79 0.52 12.23
N ALA A 116 12.09 -0.68 12.74
CA ALA A 116 12.33 -1.86 11.91
C ALA A 116 11.10 -2.24 11.07
N ASN A 117 9.91 -2.29 11.70
CA ASN A 117 8.67 -2.65 11.01
C ASN A 117 8.22 -1.57 10.03
N ALA A 118 8.23 -0.29 10.44
CA ALA A 118 7.86 0.81 9.57
C ALA A 118 8.81 0.92 8.36
N VAL A 119 10.12 0.88 8.58
CA VAL A 119 11.10 0.92 7.48
C VAL A 119 11.03 -0.36 6.62
N GLY A 120 10.83 -1.53 7.24
CA GLY A 120 10.62 -2.80 6.55
C GLY A 120 9.45 -2.72 5.56
N TYR A 121 8.30 -2.23 6.03
CA TYR A 121 7.13 -1.96 5.19
C TYR A 121 7.47 -1.01 4.03
N THR A 122 8.13 0.13 4.30
CA THR A 122 8.48 1.09 3.22
C THR A 122 9.37 0.45 2.15
N HIS A 123 10.33 -0.38 2.53
CA HIS A 123 11.24 -1.01 1.59
C HIS A 123 10.57 -2.11 0.77
N LEU A 124 9.77 -2.96 1.43
CA LEU A 124 8.95 -3.98 0.79
C LEU A 124 8.06 -3.32 -0.27
N LEU A 125 7.26 -2.33 0.15
CA LEU A 125 6.24 -1.76 -0.73
C LEU A 125 6.85 -0.94 -1.88
N THR A 126 7.97 -0.25 -1.66
CA THR A 126 8.67 0.46 -2.75
C THR A 126 9.10 -0.52 -3.85
N ARG A 127 9.63 -1.69 -3.49
CA ARG A 127 10.05 -2.72 -4.46
C ARG A 127 8.88 -3.47 -5.06
N HIS A 128 7.85 -3.70 -4.26
CA HIS A 128 6.59 -4.31 -4.68
C HIS A 128 5.95 -3.49 -5.81
N ILE A 129 5.71 -2.20 -5.55
CA ILE A 129 5.15 -1.27 -6.52
C ILE A 129 5.99 -1.20 -7.80
N ALA A 130 7.32 -1.18 -7.69
CA ALA A 130 8.18 -1.18 -8.88
C ALA A 130 7.97 -2.43 -9.74
N LYS A 131 7.79 -3.60 -9.13
CA LYS A 131 7.48 -4.83 -9.87
C LYS A 131 6.11 -4.77 -10.51
N GLU A 132 5.13 -4.18 -9.84
CA GLU A 132 3.79 -4.05 -10.39
C GLU A 132 3.75 -3.12 -11.59
N ASP A 133 4.24 -1.89 -11.41
CA ASP A 133 4.30 -0.85 -12.43
C ASP A 133 5.06 -1.34 -13.68
N GLU A 134 6.22 -1.98 -13.49
CA GLU A 134 7.12 -2.34 -14.60
C GLU A 134 6.83 -3.70 -15.22
N VAL A 135 6.36 -4.67 -14.43
CA VAL A 135 6.27 -6.08 -14.84
C VAL A 135 4.85 -6.60 -14.77
N VAL A 136 4.20 -6.59 -13.60
CA VAL A 136 2.93 -7.31 -13.39
C VAL A 136 1.82 -6.69 -14.22
N TYR A 137 1.65 -5.36 -14.16
CA TYR A 137 0.61 -4.67 -14.92
C TYR A 137 0.85 -4.75 -16.42
N THR A 138 2.10 -4.60 -16.87
CA THR A 138 2.46 -4.76 -18.28
C THR A 138 2.18 -6.18 -18.77
N PHE A 139 2.45 -7.19 -17.96
CA PHE A 139 2.16 -8.58 -18.28
C PHE A 139 0.65 -8.84 -18.34
N GLY A 140 -0.10 -8.45 -17.30
CA GLY A 140 -1.55 -8.58 -17.23
C GLY A 140 -2.24 -7.88 -18.40
N GLY A 141 -1.93 -6.61 -18.66
CA GLY A 141 -2.52 -5.83 -19.73
C GLY A 141 -2.21 -6.32 -21.14
N LYS A 142 -1.14 -7.10 -21.34
CA LYS A 142 -0.80 -7.70 -22.65
C LYS A 142 -1.35 -9.11 -22.84
N GLN A 143 -1.50 -9.88 -21.76
CA GLN A 143 -1.81 -11.31 -21.85
C GLN A 143 -3.27 -11.63 -21.56
N LEU A 144 -3.98 -10.77 -20.82
CA LEU A 144 -5.41 -10.97 -20.59
C LEU A 144 -6.21 -10.72 -21.88
N PRO A 145 -7.28 -11.50 -22.14
CA PRO A 145 -8.19 -11.23 -23.24
C PRO A 145 -8.81 -9.82 -23.14
N PRO A 146 -9.03 -9.10 -24.25
CA PRO A 146 -9.60 -7.75 -24.23
C PRO A 146 -10.95 -7.65 -23.52
N GLU A 147 -11.79 -8.68 -23.63
CA GLU A 147 -13.09 -8.75 -22.97
C GLU A 147 -12.95 -8.84 -21.43
N VAL A 148 -11.94 -9.57 -20.93
CA VAL A 148 -11.64 -9.68 -19.51
C VAL A 148 -11.11 -8.36 -18.97
N LEU A 149 -10.21 -7.69 -19.70
CA LEU A 149 -9.72 -6.36 -19.33
C LEU A 149 -10.85 -5.31 -19.32
N THR A 150 -11.83 -5.43 -20.21
CA THR A 150 -13.01 -4.55 -20.21
C THR A 150 -13.83 -4.75 -18.94
N GLU A 151 -14.10 -6.00 -18.55
CA GLU A 151 -14.81 -6.32 -17.31
C GLU A 151 -14.05 -5.85 -16.05
N VAL A 152 -12.71 -5.99 -16.03
CA VAL A 152 -11.88 -5.46 -14.94
C VAL A 152 -12.01 -3.95 -14.84
N ASN A 153 -11.97 -3.23 -15.97
CA ASN A 153 -12.13 -1.77 -15.97
C ASN A 153 -13.51 -1.35 -15.43
N GLU A 154 -14.58 -1.97 -15.88
CA GLU A 154 -15.95 -1.66 -15.42
C GLU A 154 -16.09 -1.89 -13.90
N LYS A 155 -15.60 -3.03 -13.39
CA LYS A 155 -15.62 -3.32 -11.95
C LYS A 155 -14.72 -2.38 -11.15
N THR A 156 -13.59 -1.96 -11.71
CA THR A 156 -12.72 -0.97 -11.08
C THR A 156 -13.42 0.39 -10.99
N ASP A 157 -14.11 0.83 -12.03
CA ASP A 157 -14.87 2.08 -12.01
C ASP A 157 -15.98 2.05 -10.94
N GLU A 158 -16.69 0.94 -10.79
CA GLU A 158 -17.67 0.75 -9.70
C GLU A 158 -17.01 0.80 -8.32
N PHE A 159 -15.84 0.16 -8.17
CA PHE A 159 -15.09 0.14 -6.92
C PHE A 159 -14.64 1.56 -6.53
N GLU A 160 -14.11 2.31 -7.50
CA GLU A 160 -13.68 3.70 -7.34
C GLU A 160 -14.86 4.61 -7.00
N GLU A 161 -16.02 4.43 -7.64
CA GLU A 161 -17.22 5.20 -7.35
C GLU A 161 -17.67 5.02 -5.90
N VAL A 162 -17.72 3.78 -5.42
CA VAL A 162 -18.10 3.48 -4.04
C VAL A 162 -17.11 4.12 -3.05
N ALA A 163 -15.81 4.07 -3.35
CA ALA A 163 -14.78 4.72 -2.54
C ALA A 163 -14.92 6.24 -2.56
N ARG A 164 -15.24 6.83 -3.72
CA ARG A 164 -15.41 8.27 -3.92
C ARG A 164 -16.61 8.80 -3.17
N VAL A 165 -17.75 8.11 -3.22
CA VAL A 165 -18.96 8.46 -2.44
C VAL A 165 -18.67 8.44 -0.93
N LYS A 166 -17.77 7.57 -0.47
CA LYS A 166 -17.30 7.51 0.92
C LYS A 166 -16.18 8.53 1.23
N GLY A 167 -15.70 9.28 0.25
CA GLY A 167 -14.65 10.29 0.40
C GLY A 167 -13.25 9.72 0.65
N ILE A 168 -12.99 8.46 0.28
CA ILE A 168 -11.71 7.79 0.57
C ILE A 168 -10.53 8.50 -0.11
N GLN A 169 -10.63 8.75 -1.42
CA GLN A 169 -9.55 9.37 -2.18
C GLN A 169 -9.23 10.77 -1.64
N ASP A 170 -10.24 11.63 -1.50
CA ASP A 170 -10.06 13.01 -1.02
C ASP A 170 -9.49 13.06 0.41
N LYS A 171 -9.98 12.20 1.31
CA LYS A 171 -9.49 12.10 2.70
C LYS A 171 -7.99 11.80 2.70
N TYR A 172 -7.58 10.75 2.00
CA TYR A 172 -6.21 10.25 2.10
C TYR A 172 -5.20 11.05 1.28
N ILE A 173 -5.60 11.63 0.15
CA ILE A 173 -4.76 12.58 -0.59
C ILE A 173 -4.50 13.82 0.27
N THR A 174 -5.54 14.35 0.92
CA THR A 174 -5.39 15.49 1.85
C THR A 174 -4.47 15.15 3.01
N LEU A 175 -4.59 13.94 3.57
CA LEU A 175 -3.74 13.49 4.66
C LEU A 175 -2.25 13.39 4.25
N VAL A 176 -1.95 12.83 3.08
CA VAL A 176 -0.57 12.77 2.56
C VAL A 176 0.02 14.18 2.45
N ASN A 177 -0.73 15.12 1.84
CA ASN A 177 -0.28 16.51 1.69
C ASN A 177 -0.04 17.19 3.06
N LYS A 178 -0.91 16.94 4.04
CA LYS A 178 -0.74 17.44 5.42
C LYS A 178 0.56 16.92 6.01
N LEU A 179 0.77 15.61 5.99
CA LEU A 179 1.94 15.00 6.62
C LEU A 179 3.24 15.35 5.92
N GLU A 180 3.29 15.41 4.58
CA GLU A 180 4.49 15.87 3.87
C GLU A 180 4.91 17.26 4.32
N LYS A 181 3.96 18.19 4.49
CA LYS A 181 4.22 19.53 5.00
C LYS A 181 4.79 19.51 6.42
N GLU A 182 4.21 18.71 7.32
CA GLU A 182 4.69 18.55 8.71
C GLU A 182 6.12 17.97 8.77
N TYR A 183 6.45 17.06 7.85
CA TYR A 183 7.76 16.41 7.77
C TYR A 183 8.78 17.10 6.85
N GLY A 184 8.39 18.21 6.20
CA GLY A 184 9.23 19.02 5.33
C GLY A 184 9.69 18.29 4.06
N ILE A 185 8.79 17.50 3.47
CA ILE A 185 8.99 16.75 2.22
C ILE A 185 8.25 17.47 1.08
#